data_AF-A0A4U7F5Q5-F1
#
_entry.id   AF-A0A4U7F5Q5-F1
#
_cell.length_a   1.000
_cell.length_b   1.000
_cell.length_c   1.000
_cell.angle_alpha   90.00
_cell.angle_beta   90.00
_cell.angle_gamma   90.00
#
_symmetry.space_group_name_H-M   'P 1'
#
loop_
_entity.id
_entity.type
_entity.pdbx_description
1 polymer ?
#
loop_
_entity_poly.entity_id
_entity_poly.type
_entity_poly.pdbx_seq_one_letter_code
_entity_poly.pdbx_strand_id
1 'polypeptide(L)'
;MHLSDTDWNLLTACHENRETRPNLAEKLDITPNYVSKKLTQHSENGLISQAGPADNSGMWITTQKGNLVVAKREKYEKRHDELFGSLVNRTVELASELNDEAERDITPADIIITSSDAWQALHGLEEESRIKTHHAGELLPQDNIYAVHGILYELWFFDLLSRAETSEGEIYDVTQKGRIAIDDIRISHHVTPKNINRDWLGLTLRRD
;
A
#
# COMPACT_ATOMS: atom_id res chain seq x y z
N MET A 1 -6.53 9.31 3.81
CA MET A 1 -5.85 10.12 2.77
C MET A 1 -6.85 10.38 1.67
N HIS A 2 -7.28 11.62 1.47
CA HIS A 2 -8.28 11.96 0.45
C HIS A 2 -7.62 12.44 -0.84
N LEU A 3 -7.94 11.79 -1.97
CA LEU A 3 -7.35 12.10 -3.29
C LEU A 3 -8.47 12.35 -4.31
N SER A 4 -8.46 13.54 -4.91
CA SER A 4 -9.32 13.89 -6.05
C SER A 4 -8.75 13.36 -7.37
N ASP A 5 -9.55 13.37 -8.44
CA ASP A 5 -9.08 12.97 -9.78
C ASP A 5 -7.86 13.79 -10.24
N THR A 6 -7.84 15.08 -9.92
CA THR A 6 -6.69 15.94 -10.20
C THR A 6 -5.46 15.52 -9.40
N ASP A 7 -5.62 15.07 -8.15
CA ASP A 7 -4.50 14.55 -7.36
C ASP A 7 -3.92 13.30 -8.00
N TRP A 8 -4.78 12.37 -8.43
CA TRP A 8 -4.36 11.16 -9.12
C TRP A 8 -3.61 11.46 -10.42
N ASN A 9 -4.14 12.34 -11.26
CA ASN A 9 -3.51 12.67 -12.54
C ASN A 9 -2.17 13.39 -12.33
N LEU A 10 -2.06 14.26 -11.32
CA LEU A 10 -0.81 14.90 -10.94
C LEU A 10 0.22 13.88 -10.44
N LEU A 11 -0.16 13.00 -9.52
CA LEU A 11 0.74 11.96 -8.99
C LEU A 11 1.19 11.00 -10.10
N THR A 12 0.29 10.63 -11.01
CA THR A 12 0.61 9.78 -12.17
C THR A 12 1.63 10.45 -13.09
N ALA A 13 1.42 11.73 -13.43
CA ALA A 13 2.36 12.46 -14.27
C ALA A 13 3.77 12.55 -13.64
N CYS A 14 3.86 12.82 -12.34
CA CYS A 14 5.12 12.86 -11.60
C CYS A 14 5.75 11.47 -11.37
N HIS A 15 4.97 10.39 -11.48
CA HIS A 15 5.46 9.02 -11.42
C HIS A 15 6.11 8.60 -12.74
N GLU A 16 5.48 8.96 -13.86
CA GLU A 16 5.97 8.63 -15.20
C GLU A 16 7.18 9.48 -15.60
N ASN A 17 7.22 10.75 -15.19
CA ASN A 17 8.22 11.72 -15.64
C ASN A 17 8.60 12.71 -14.54
N ARG A 18 9.76 13.38 -14.72
CA ARG A 18 10.10 14.59 -13.96
C ARG A 18 9.27 15.74 -14.50
N GLU A 19 8.49 16.38 -13.65
CA GLU A 19 7.51 17.37 -14.10
C GLU A 19 7.72 18.76 -13.51
N THR A 20 7.51 19.79 -14.33
CA THR A 20 7.52 21.17 -13.85
C THR A 20 6.09 21.68 -13.63
N ARG A 21 5.94 22.76 -12.85
CA ARG A 21 4.62 23.39 -12.66
C ARG A 21 3.93 23.77 -13.98
N PRO A 22 4.59 24.43 -14.95
CA PRO A 22 3.97 24.73 -16.24
C PRO A 22 3.53 23.48 -17.00
N ASN A 23 4.38 22.43 -17.05
CA ASN A 23 4.04 21.19 -17.75
C ASN A 23 2.79 20.51 -17.14
N LEU A 24 2.72 20.45 -15.80
CA LEU A 24 1.55 19.89 -15.12
C LEU A 24 0.29 20.72 -15.37
N ALA A 25 0.41 22.06 -15.38
CA ALA A 25 -0.72 22.94 -15.65
C ALA A 25 -1.30 22.70 -17.06
N GLU A 26 -0.42 22.56 -18.05
CA GLU A 26 -0.79 22.24 -19.42
C GLU A 26 -1.41 20.84 -19.55
N LYS A 27 -0.74 19.80 -19.01
CA LYS A 27 -1.21 18.40 -19.10
C LYS A 27 -2.56 18.17 -18.43
N LEU A 28 -2.80 18.84 -17.31
CA LEU A 28 -3.99 18.65 -16.49
C LEU A 28 -5.10 19.66 -16.77
N ASP A 29 -4.86 20.60 -17.70
CA ASP A 29 -5.77 21.70 -18.04
C ASP A 29 -6.24 22.49 -16.79
N ILE A 30 -5.28 22.88 -15.95
CA ILE A 30 -5.54 23.63 -14.70
C ILE A 30 -4.54 24.77 -14.51
N THR A 31 -4.91 25.75 -13.70
CA THR A 31 -4.04 26.92 -13.48
C THR A 31 -2.72 26.55 -12.79
N PRO A 32 -1.60 27.22 -13.12
CA PRO A 32 -0.31 27.02 -12.43
C PRO A 32 -0.38 27.26 -10.92
N ASN A 33 -1.22 28.19 -10.47
CA ASN A 33 -1.45 28.44 -9.04
C ASN A 33 -2.10 27.23 -8.35
N TYR A 34 -3.07 26.59 -9.02
CA TYR A 34 -3.71 25.39 -8.48
C TYR A 34 -2.74 24.22 -8.44
N VAL A 35 -1.94 24.01 -9.50
CA VAL A 35 -0.83 23.04 -9.50
C VAL A 35 0.12 23.29 -8.33
N SER A 36 0.54 24.54 -8.12
CA SER A 36 1.47 24.88 -7.03
C SER A 36 0.91 24.50 -5.66
N LYS A 37 -0.38 24.78 -5.41
CA LYS A 37 -1.05 24.40 -4.15
C LYS A 37 -1.06 22.88 -3.97
N LYS A 38 -1.36 22.13 -5.03
CA LYS A 38 -1.39 20.66 -4.99
C LYS A 38 -0.01 20.06 -4.79
N LEU A 39 1.02 20.60 -5.44
CA LEU A 39 2.40 20.14 -5.25
C LEU A 39 2.85 20.36 -3.80
N THR A 40 2.60 21.53 -3.21
CA THR A 40 2.90 21.78 -1.79
C THR A 40 2.18 20.77 -0.89
N GLN A 41 0.87 20.59 -1.07
CA GLN A 41 0.09 19.64 -0.30
C GLN A 41 0.63 18.20 -0.40
N HIS A 42 0.97 17.73 -1.61
CA HIS A 42 1.49 16.39 -1.82
C HIS A 42 2.92 16.22 -1.33
N SER A 43 3.72 17.29 -1.34
CA SER A 43 5.06 17.31 -0.76
C SER A 43 5.00 17.21 0.76
N GLU A 44 4.10 17.93 1.41
CA GLU A 44 3.88 17.86 2.87
C GLU A 44 3.41 16.47 3.30
N ASN A 45 2.60 15.80 2.47
CA ASN A 45 2.18 14.41 2.69
C ASN A 45 3.25 13.37 2.34
N GLY A 46 4.41 13.82 1.86
CA GLY A 46 5.55 12.98 1.47
C GLY A 46 5.30 12.15 0.21
N LEU A 47 4.35 12.53 -0.66
CA LEU A 47 4.02 11.80 -1.89
C LEU A 47 4.89 12.22 -3.08
N ILE A 48 5.35 13.48 -3.08
CA ILE A 48 6.24 14.00 -4.11
C ILE A 48 7.40 14.77 -3.48
N SER A 49 8.47 14.95 -4.23
CA SER A 49 9.61 15.78 -3.86
C SER A 49 10.17 16.49 -5.08
N GLN A 50 10.97 17.54 -4.86
CA GLN A 50 11.70 18.18 -5.94
C GLN A 50 12.93 17.35 -6.33
N ALA A 51 13.15 17.19 -7.63
CA ALA A 51 14.24 16.38 -8.15
C ALA A 51 15.53 17.21 -8.37
N GLY A 52 16.62 16.81 -7.71
CA GLY A 52 18.00 17.22 -8.02
C GLY A 52 18.68 18.13 -6.97
N PRO A 53 20.03 18.24 -7.00
CA PRO A 53 20.83 19.02 -6.05
C PRO A 53 20.85 20.54 -6.33
N ALA A 54 20.24 20.98 -7.44
CA ALA A 54 20.09 22.39 -7.73
C ALA A 54 18.73 22.85 -7.20
N ASP A 55 18.75 23.79 -6.25
CA ASP A 55 17.57 24.42 -5.63
C ASP A 55 16.56 25.03 -6.64
N ASN A 56 16.90 25.05 -7.93
CA ASN A 56 16.17 25.73 -9.01
C ASN A 56 15.73 24.81 -10.17
N SER A 57 15.77 23.48 -10.05
CA SER A 57 15.31 22.61 -11.16
C SER A 57 13.82 22.83 -11.47
N GLY A 58 13.03 23.17 -10.44
CA GLY A 58 11.58 23.33 -10.53
C GLY A 58 10.85 22.03 -10.91
N MET A 59 11.56 20.90 -10.92
CA MET A 59 11.06 19.59 -11.30
C MET A 59 10.60 18.81 -10.08
N TRP A 60 9.50 18.08 -10.23
CA TRP A 60 8.85 17.27 -9.22
C TRP A 60 8.79 15.82 -9.69
N ILE A 61 8.97 14.91 -8.74
CA ILE A 61 8.83 13.45 -8.91
C ILE A 61 8.08 12.87 -7.73
N THR A 62 7.49 11.70 -7.90
CA THR A 62 6.98 10.92 -6.76
C THR A 62 8.11 10.40 -5.87
N THR A 63 7.84 10.34 -4.57
CA THR A 63 8.68 9.62 -3.60
C THR A 63 8.38 8.11 -3.67
N GLN A 64 9.08 7.29 -2.87
CA GLN A 64 8.69 5.88 -2.70
C GLN A 64 7.23 5.73 -2.20
N LYS A 65 6.77 6.61 -1.30
CA LYS A 65 5.37 6.66 -0.85
C LYS A 65 4.41 7.05 -1.99
N GLY A 66 4.78 8.04 -2.79
CA GLY A 66 4.01 8.42 -3.98
C GLY A 66 3.90 7.30 -5.00
N ASN A 67 5.00 6.58 -5.25
CA ASN A 67 5.03 5.41 -6.12
C ASN A 67 4.08 4.31 -5.63
N LEU A 68 4.09 4.01 -4.32
CA LEU A 68 3.14 3.06 -3.74
C LEU A 68 1.70 3.51 -3.93
N VAL A 69 1.38 4.79 -3.69
CA VAL A 69 0.03 5.33 -3.87
C VAL A 69 -0.44 5.18 -5.32
N VAL A 70 0.38 5.55 -6.30
CA VAL A 70 0.07 5.40 -7.73
C VAL A 70 -0.10 3.94 -8.11
N ALA A 71 0.80 3.06 -7.67
CA ALA A 71 0.72 1.62 -7.93
C ALA A 71 -0.51 0.94 -7.31
N LYS A 72 -1.08 1.52 -6.25
CA LYS A 72 -2.28 1.02 -5.57
C LYS A 72 -3.55 1.79 -5.94
N ARG A 73 -3.55 2.55 -7.04
CA ARG A 73 -4.72 3.35 -7.49
C ARG A 73 -6.00 2.51 -7.61
N GLU A 74 -5.91 1.32 -8.18
CA GLU A 74 -7.04 0.39 -8.31
C GLU A 74 -7.59 -0.13 -6.98
N LYS A 75 -6.80 -0.02 -5.91
CA LYS A 75 -7.19 -0.38 -4.55
C LYS A 75 -7.81 0.77 -3.79
N TYR A 76 -7.76 2.00 -4.32
CA TYR A 76 -8.32 3.17 -3.66
C TYR A 76 -9.84 3.22 -3.79
N GLU A 77 -10.51 3.30 -2.64
CA GLU A 77 -11.94 3.57 -2.58
C GLU A 77 -12.21 4.77 -1.69
N LYS A 78 -13.05 5.69 -2.18
CA LYS A 78 -13.41 6.89 -1.42
C LYS A 78 -14.03 6.56 -0.05
N ARG A 79 -14.77 5.45 0.08
CA ARG A 79 -15.33 4.97 1.36
C ARG A 79 -14.29 4.39 2.34
N HIS A 80 -13.08 4.10 1.86
CA HIS A 80 -11.98 3.53 2.63
C HIS A 80 -10.71 4.39 2.54
N ASP A 81 -10.85 5.69 2.26
CA ASP A 81 -9.71 6.56 1.97
C ASP A 81 -8.79 6.77 3.20
N GLU A 82 -9.35 6.77 4.40
CA GLU A 82 -8.62 6.73 5.68
C GLU A 82 -7.81 5.43 5.84
N LEU A 83 -8.45 4.28 5.64
CA LEU A 83 -7.80 2.96 5.73
C LEU A 83 -6.69 2.82 4.68
N PHE A 84 -6.95 3.20 3.43
CA PHE A 84 -5.94 3.26 2.36
C PHE A 84 -4.73 4.08 2.79
N GLY A 85 -4.95 5.29 3.32
CA GLY A 85 -3.87 6.16 3.80
C GLY A 85 -3.09 5.55 4.96
N SER A 86 -3.77 4.87 5.88
CA SER A 86 -3.13 4.18 7.01
C SER A 86 -2.26 3.03 6.54
N LEU A 87 -2.74 2.19 5.61
CA LEU A 87 -1.97 1.10 5.02
C LEU A 87 -0.73 1.63 4.30
N VAL A 88 -0.87 2.68 3.48
CA VAL A 88 0.27 3.32 2.80
C VAL A 88 1.32 3.80 3.81
N ASN A 89 0.93 4.48 4.88
CA ASN A 89 1.87 4.97 5.89
C ASN A 89 2.60 3.81 6.60
N ARG A 90 1.86 2.82 7.09
CA ARG A 90 2.43 1.64 7.76
C ARG A 90 3.39 0.87 6.84
N THR A 91 3.06 0.79 5.56
CA THR A 91 3.91 0.12 4.55
C THR A 91 5.24 0.85 4.42
N VAL A 92 5.24 2.19 4.36
CA VAL A 92 6.45 3.00 4.27
C VAL A 92 7.27 2.93 5.55
N GLU A 93 6.62 3.03 6.70
CA GLU A 93 7.27 2.90 8.02
C GLU A 93 7.96 1.53 8.13
N LEU A 94 7.27 0.46 7.79
CA LEU A 94 7.81 -0.89 7.87
C LEU A 94 8.98 -1.14 6.90
N ALA A 95 8.88 -0.62 5.67
CA ALA A 95 9.99 -0.66 4.73
C ALA A 95 11.22 0.09 5.27
N SER A 96 11.02 1.26 5.91
CA SER A 96 12.09 2.00 6.57
C SER A 96 12.72 1.20 7.71
N GLU A 97 11.93 0.58 8.58
CA GLU A 97 12.43 -0.22 9.71
C GLU A 97 13.20 -1.47 9.27
N LEU A 98 12.88 -2.02 8.10
CA LEU A 98 13.59 -3.17 7.53
C LEU A 98 14.87 -2.75 6.80
N ASN A 99 14.92 -1.54 6.23
CA ASN A 99 16.13 -0.99 5.63
C ASN A 99 17.27 -0.82 6.64
N ASP A 100 16.96 -0.52 7.90
CA ASP A 100 17.98 -0.41 8.96
C ASP A 100 18.75 -1.73 9.18
N GLU A 101 18.14 -2.86 8.82
CA GLU A 101 18.69 -4.22 9.02
C GLU A 101 19.15 -4.88 7.71
N ALA A 102 18.77 -4.33 6.56
CA ALA A 102 19.02 -4.93 5.24
C ALA A 102 20.29 -4.40 4.57
N GLU A 103 20.89 -5.25 3.73
CA GLU A 103 22.01 -4.85 2.85
C GLU A 103 21.51 -4.33 1.48
N ARG A 104 20.23 -4.53 1.18
CA ARG A 104 19.57 -4.05 -0.03
C ARG A 104 18.52 -3.00 0.32
N ASP A 105 18.23 -2.12 -0.63
CA ASP A 105 17.12 -1.19 -0.54
C ASP A 105 15.79 -1.97 -0.55
N ILE A 106 15.01 -1.79 0.50
CA ILE A 106 13.65 -2.31 0.66
C ILE A 106 12.70 -1.16 0.40
N THR A 107 11.88 -1.31 -0.62
CA THR A 107 10.89 -0.31 -0.97
C THR A 107 9.53 -0.68 -0.35
N PRO A 108 8.59 0.26 -0.24
CA PRO A 108 7.24 -0.07 0.19
C PRO A 108 6.53 -1.10 -0.71
N ALA A 109 6.98 -1.30 -1.96
CA ALA A 109 6.42 -2.31 -2.86
C ALA A 109 6.84 -3.75 -2.49
N ASP A 110 7.89 -3.91 -1.69
CA ASP A 110 8.39 -5.20 -1.20
C ASP A 110 7.55 -5.74 -0.03
N ILE A 111 6.81 -4.88 0.66
CA ILE A 111 6.00 -5.22 1.83
C ILE A 111 4.73 -5.95 1.40
N ILE A 112 4.41 -7.03 2.13
CA ILE A 112 3.25 -7.89 1.86
C ILE A 112 2.18 -7.81 2.93
N ILE A 113 2.46 -7.26 4.11
CA ILE A 113 1.46 -7.13 5.17
C ILE A 113 1.88 -6.10 6.22
N THR A 114 0.93 -5.51 6.93
CA THR A 114 1.21 -4.50 7.97
C THR A 114 0.58 -4.82 9.33
N SER A 115 -0.25 -5.85 9.43
CA SER A 115 -0.86 -6.28 10.69
C SER A 115 -0.74 -7.79 10.94
N SER A 116 -0.53 -8.17 12.20
CA SER A 116 -0.56 -9.57 12.62
C SER A 116 -1.97 -10.17 12.50
N ASP A 117 -3.02 -9.36 12.66
CA ASP A 117 -4.41 -9.81 12.52
C ASP A 117 -4.72 -10.21 11.08
N ALA A 118 -4.27 -9.43 10.09
CA ALA A 118 -4.40 -9.81 8.69
C ALA A 118 -3.61 -11.09 8.38
N TRP A 119 -2.42 -11.25 8.97
CA TRP A 119 -1.63 -12.47 8.80
C TRP A 119 -2.35 -13.71 9.35
N GLN A 120 -2.87 -13.62 10.58
CA GLN A 120 -3.66 -14.69 11.18
C GLN A 120 -4.91 -15.00 10.35
N ALA A 121 -5.57 -13.96 9.84
CA ALA A 121 -6.74 -14.12 9.00
C ALA A 121 -6.43 -14.81 7.67
N LEU A 122 -5.27 -14.52 7.05
CA LEU A 122 -4.86 -15.19 5.82
C LEU A 122 -4.77 -16.71 6.02
N HIS A 123 -4.17 -17.17 7.12
CA HIS A 123 -4.14 -18.60 7.46
C HIS A 123 -5.52 -19.17 7.79
N GLY A 124 -6.37 -18.41 8.48
CA GLY A 124 -7.74 -18.83 8.78
C GLY A 124 -8.62 -19.00 7.53
N LEU A 125 -8.21 -18.44 6.40
CA LEU A 125 -8.94 -18.43 5.13
C LEU A 125 -8.29 -19.33 4.05
N GLU A 126 -7.18 -19.99 4.34
CA GLU A 126 -6.35 -20.71 3.36
C GLU A 126 -7.10 -21.81 2.59
N GLU A 127 -7.90 -22.59 3.31
CA GLU A 127 -8.67 -23.73 2.81
C GLU A 127 -10.00 -23.30 2.17
N GLU A 128 -10.37 -22.02 2.32
CA GLU A 128 -11.64 -21.53 1.83
C GLU A 128 -11.56 -21.18 0.35
N SER A 129 -12.63 -21.53 -0.37
CA SER A 129 -12.86 -21.06 -1.72
C SER A 129 -14.01 -20.06 -1.70
N ARG A 130 -13.85 -18.93 -2.39
CA ARG A 130 -14.89 -17.89 -2.55
C ARG A 130 -15.45 -17.39 -1.21
N ILE A 131 -14.58 -16.77 -0.43
CA ILE A 131 -14.86 -16.22 0.88
C ILE A 131 -15.80 -15.01 0.75
N LYS A 132 -16.98 -15.09 1.36
CA LYS A 132 -17.88 -13.93 1.53
C LYS A 132 -17.55 -13.22 2.84
N THR A 133 -17.78 -11.91 2.92
CA THR A 133 -17.44 -11.13 4.15
C THR A 133 -18.12 -11.66 5.41
N HIS A 134 -19.39 -12.07 5.34
CA HIS A 134 -20.08 -12.64 6.51
C HIS A 134 -19.48 -13.98 6.94
N HIS A 135 -19.13 -14.84 5.97
CA HIS A 135 -18.47 -16.13 6.22
C HIS A 135 -17.09 -15.92 6.84
N ALA A 136 -16.32 -14.95 6.34
CA ALA A 136 -15.07 -14.54 6.99
C ALA A 136 -15.29 -14.10 8.45
N GLY A 137 -16.39 -13.43 8.76
CA GLY A 137 -16.73 -13.05 10.13
C GLY A 137 -17.03 -14.23 11.07
N GLU A 138 -17.40 -15.40 10.53
CA GLU A 138 -17.58 -16.63 11.30
C GLU A 138 -16.25 -17.36 11.54
N LEU A 139 -15.29 -17.20 10.63
CA LEU A 139 -13.97 -17.85 10.69
C LEU A 139 -12.94 -17.05 11.49
N LEU A 140 -13.02 -15.72 11.41
CA LEU A 140 -12.04 -14.82 12.02
C LEU A 140 -12.41 -14.49 13.47
N PRO A 141 -11.43 -14.32 14.37
CA PRO A 141 -11.67 -14.07 15.79
C PRO A 141 -12.18 -12.65 16.09
N GLN A 142 -12.61 -11.90 15.08
CA GLN A 142 -12.99 -10.49 15.22
C GLN A 142 -14.46 -10.36 15.58
N ASP A 143 -14.75 -9.67 16.68
CA ASP A 143 -16.12 -9.53 17.20
C ASP A 143 -17.02 -8.59 16.39
N ASN A 144 -16.47 -7.89 15.39
CA ASN A 144 -17.19 -6.90 14.61
C ASN A 144 -16.85 -6.95 13.12
N ILE A 145 -17.90 -6.91 12.30
CA ILE A 145 -17.83 -6.95 10.84
C ILE A 145 -16.96 -5.83 10.24
N TYR A 146 -16.85 -4.66 10.89
CA TYR A 146 -15.96 -3.59 10.41
C TYR A 146 -14.48 -3.96 10.51
N ALA A 147 -14.08 -4.71 11.55
CA ALA A 147 -12.72 -5.20 11.69
C ALA A 147 -12.41 -6.27 10.62
N VAL A 148 -13.38 -7.16 10.36
CA VAL A 148 -13.31 -8.14 9.27
C VAL A 148 -13.14 -7.45 7.92
N HIS A 149 -13.94 -6.41 7.63
CA HIS A 149 -13.78 -5.61 6.41
C HIS A 149 -12.40 -4.97 6.30
N GLY A 150 -11.87 -4.39 7.39
CA GLY A 150 -10.54 -3.81 7.42
C GLY A 150 -9.44 -4.83 7.09
N ILE A 151 -9.54 -6.03 7.67
CA ILE A 151 -8.63 -7.15 7.42
C ILE A 151 -8.70 -7.62 5.97
N LEU A 152 -9.90 -7.87 5.45
CA LEU A 152 -10.08 -8.31 4.06
C LEU A 152 -9.57 -7.26 3.07
N TYR A 153 -9.79 -5.98 3.38
CA TYR A 153 -9.27 -4.87 2.60
C TYR A 153 -7.75 -4.80 2.65
N GLU A 154 -7.10 -5.00 3.81
CA GLU A 154 -5.64 -5.08 3.92
C GLU A 154 -5.08 -6.24 3.08
N LEU A 155 -5.65 -7.44 3.21
CA LEU A 155 -5.20 -8.60 2.44
C LEU A 155 -5.39 -8.40 0.93
N TRP A 156 -6.48 -7.76 0.50
CA TRP A 156 -6.68 -7.38 -0.89
C TRP A 156 -5.75 -6.27 -1.35
N PHE A 157 -5.44 -5.30 -0.48
CA PHE A 157 -4.51 -4.21 -0.75
C PHE A 157 -3.11 -4.76 -1.06
N PHE A 158 -2.65 -5.80 -0.35
CA PHE A 158 -1.35 -6.44 -0.58
C PHE A 158 -1.36 -7.58 -1.61
N ASP A 159 -2.48 -7.79 -2.29
CA ASP A 159 -2.68 -8.83 -3.30
C ASP A 159 -2.56 -10.26 -2.75
N LEU A 160 -2.81 -10.44 -1.45
CA LEU A 160 -2.90 -11.75 -0.80
C LEU A 160 -4.30 -12.37 -1.00
N LEU A 161 -5.32 -11.52 -1.14
CA LEU A 161 -6.64 -11.88 -1.66
C LEU A 161 -6.92 -11.15 -2.99
N SER A 162 -7.60 -11.82 -3.91
CA SER A 162 -8.34 -11.16 -4.99
C SER A 162 -9.74 -10.84 -4.50
N ARG A 163 -10.37 -9.80 -5.06
CA ARG A 163 -11.74 -9.41 -4.75
C ARG A 163 -12.56 -9.27 -6.03
N ALA A 164 -13.74 -9.86 -6.02
CA ALA A 164 -14.77 -9.67 -7.04
C ALA A 164 -16.03 -9.08 -6.40
N GLU A 165 -16.56 -8.01 -7.00
CA GLU A 165 -17.86 -7.47 -6.62
C GLU A 165 -18.97 -8.21 -7.37
N THR A 166 -19.95 -8.69 -6.62
CA THR A 166 -21.12 -9.40 -7.16
C THR A 166 -22.41 -8.78 -6.65
N SER A 167 -23.54 -9.18 -7.22
CA SER A 167 -24.87 -8.78 -6.71
C SER A 167 -25.14 -9.23 -5.27
N GLU A 168 -24.39 -10.21 -4.76
CA GLU A 168 -24.52 -10.74 -3.39
C GLU A 168 -23.47 -10.13 -2.44
N GLY A 169 -22.68 -9.17 -2.90
CA GLY A 169 -21.59 -8.55 -2.15
C GLY A 169 -20.21 -8.94 -2.65
N GLU A 170 -19.21 -8.69 -1.81
CA GLU A 170 -17.80 -8.95 -2.12
C GLU A 170 -17.46 -10.43 -1.91
N ILE A 171 -16.76 -11.01 -2.88
CA ILE A 171 -16.22 -12.36 -2.83
C ILE A 171 -14.71 -12.26 -2.92
N TYR A 172 -14.03 -12.98 -2.05
CA TYR A 172 -12.58 -13.02 -1.96
C TYR A 172 -12.05 -14.43 -2.26
N ASP A 173 -10.87 -14.50 -2.86
CA ASP A 173 -10.14 -15.74 -3.07
C ASP A 173 -8.67 -15.54 -2.74
N VAL A 174 -8.05 -16.53 -2.09
CA VAL A 174 -6.61 -16.51 -1.80
C VAL A 174 -5.83 -16.55 -3.12
N THR A 175 -5.01 -15.54 -3.36
CA THR A 175 -4.21 -15.45 -4.59
C THR A 175 -3.04 -16.43 -4.54
N GLN A 176 -2.37 -16.60 -5.69
CA GLN A 176 -1.09 -17.33 -5.71
C GLN A 176 -0.06 -16.71 -4.77
N LYS A 177 0.01 -15.37 -4.68
CA LYS A 177 0.91 -14.68 -3.75
C LYS A 177 0.54 -14.98 -2.30
N GLY A 178 -0.76 -15.01 -1.97
CA GLY A 178 -1.26 -15.41 -0.65
C GLY A 178 -0.81 -16.82 -0.27
N ARG A 179 -0.98 -17.79 -1.19
CA ARG A 179 -0.55 -19.18 -0.96
C ARG A 179 0.96 -19.32 -0.76
N ILE A 180 1.76 -18.68 -1.63
CA ILE A 180 3.23 -18.68 -1.48
C ILE A 180 3.63 -18.07 -0.14
N ALA A 181 3.00 -16.97 0.28
CA ALA A 181 3.30 -16.36 1.57
C ALA A 181 3.02 -17.34 2.73
N ILE A 182 1.89 -18.05 2.71
CA ILE A 182 1.55 -19.06 3.71
C ILE A 182 2.57 -20.21 3.74
N ASP A 183 2.94 -20.74 2.56
CA ASP A 183 3.82 -21.91 2.42
C ASP A 183 5.29 -21.61 2.80
N ASP A 184 5.80 -20.45 2.37
CA ASP A 184 7.23 -20.14 2.44
C ASP A 184 7.62 -19.42 3.74
N ILE A 185 6.70 -18.69 4.37
CA ILE A 185 6.99 -17.91 5.58
C ILE A 185 6.94 -18.83 6.81
N ARG A 186 8.10 -19.42 7.10
CA ARG A 186 8.32 -20.21 8.32
C ARG A 186 8.66 -19.28 9.48
N ILE A 187 7.63 -18.72 10.12
CA ILE A 187 7.82 -17.81 11.25
C ILE A 187 8.55 -18.53 12.38
N SER A 188 9.85 -18.26 12.47
CA SER A 188 10.75 -18.81 13.50
C SER A 188 10.74 -17.96 14.79
N HIS A 189 10.07 -16.81 14.75
CA HIS A 189 10.04 -15.79 15.79
C HIS A 189 8.60 -15.48 16.25
N HIS A 190 8.39 -14.43 17.03
CA HIS A 190 7.04 -13.93 17.32
C HIS A 190 6.39 -13.40 16.05
N VAL A 191 5.09 -13.69 15.85
CA VAL A 191 4.30 -13.23 14.70
C VAL A 191 4.08 -11.72 14.78
N THR A 192 4.97 -10.96 14.14
CA THR A 192 4.88 -9.51 14.00
C THR A 192 4.96 -9.13 12.52
N PRO A 193 4.37 -8.00 12.08
CA PRO A 193 4.46 -7.56 10.69
C PRO A 193 5.91 -7.47 10.21
N LYS A 194 6.82 -6.96 11.05
CA LYS A 194 8.25 -6.90 10.75
C LYS A 194 8.86 -8.27 10.50
N ASN A 195 8.61 -9.26 11.36
CA ASN A 195 9.16 -10.60 11.18
C ASN A 195 8.58 -11.31 9.95
N ILE A 196 7.28 -11.16 9.69
CA ILE A 196 6.64 -11.74 8.51
C ILE A 196 7.28 -11.19 7.23
N ASN A 197 7.42 -9.87 7.12
CA ASN A 197 8.04 -9.25 5.95
C ASN A 197 9.53 -9.56 5.88
N ARG A 198 10.24 -9.64 7.01
CA ARG A 198 11.66 -10.04 7.06
C ARG A 198 11.87 -11.44 6.47
N ASP A 199 11.05 -12.39 6.89
CA ASP A 199 11.09 -13.78 6.42
C ASP A 199 10.70 -13.87 4.93
N TRP A 200 9.63 -13.17 4.50
CA TRP A 200 9.24 -13.04 3.09
C TRP A 200 10.38 -12.51 2.20
N LEU A 201 11.11 -11.52 2.70
CA LEU A 201 12.18 -10.86 1.98
C LEU A 201 13.52 -11.63 2.04
N GLY A 202 13.56 -12.77 2.75
CA GLY A 202 14.75 -13.60 2.91
C GLY A 202 15.87 -12.91 3.68
N LEU A 203 15.55 -11.95 4.56
CA LEU A 203 16.54 -11.16 5.27
C LEU A 203 17.08 -11.95 6.47
N THR A 204 18.37 -12.26 6.44
CA THR A 204 19.08 -12.79 7.60
C THR A 204 19.33 -11.67 8.62
N LEU A 205 19.05 -11.93 9.90
CA LEU A 205 19.44 -11.03 10.98
C LEU A 205 20.94 -10.74 10.86
N ARG A 206 21.32 -9.45 10.83
CA ARG A 206 22.73 -9.09 11.03
C ARG A 206 23.16 -9.68 12.37
N ARG A 207 24.14 -10.57 12.33
CA ARG A 207 24.83 -11.00 13.55
C ARG A 207 25.73 -9.84 13.94
N ASP A 208 25.37 -9.15 15.02
CA ASP A 208 26.26 -8.21 15.72
C ASP A 208 27.57 -8.89 16.15
#